data_AF-A0A538CEP8-F1
#
_entry.id   AF-A0A538CEP8-F1
#
_cell.length_a   1.000
_cell.length_b   1.000
_cell.length_c   1.000
_cell.angle_alpha   90.00
_cell.angle_beta   90.00
_cell.angle_gamma   90.00
#
_symmetry.space_group_name_H-M   'P 1'
#
loop_
_entity.id
_entity.type
_entity.pdbx_description
1 polymer ?
#
loop_
_entity_poly.entity_id
_entity_poly.type
_entity_poly.pdbx_seq_one_letter_code
_entity_poly.pdbx_strand_id
1 'polypeptide(L)'
;MRKLLVAALMVGALVVGLATSASAKTTKSVLYHDGGIVRTVVNPAPLPHGGTDPFYSVTNGVGGQLGITGVAPGDGPYHGGAWAVNTVTFNEGVT
;
A
#
# COMPACT_ATOMS: atom_id res chain seq x y z
N MET A 1 3.46 -10.55 44.12
CA MET A 1 2.60 -9.76 43.21
C MET A 1 3.36 -8.63 42.50
N ARG A 2 4.04 -7.72 43.21
CA ARG A 2 4.78 -6.59 42.60
C ARG A 2 5.85 -7.02 41.56
N LYS A 3 6.60 -8.10 41.83
CA LYS A 3 7.62 -8.64 40.90
C LYS A 3 7.04 -9.23 39.60
N LEU A 4 5.86 -9.85 39.68
CA LEU A 4 5.16 -10.40 38.51
C LEU A 4 4.61 -9.29 37.61
N LEU A 5 4.16 -8.19 38.21
CA LEU A 5 3.66 -7.02 37.51
C LEU A 5 4.78 -6.29 36.73
N VAL A 6 5.97 -6.20 37.32
CA VAL A 6 7.17 -5.65 36.66
C VAL A 6 7.61 -6.54 35.51
N ALA A 7 7.61 -7.86 35.67
CA ALA A 7 7.96 -8.79 34.60
C ALA A 7 6.99 -8.67 33.41
N ALA A 8 5.68 -8.58 33.67
CA ALA A 8 4.67 -8.41 32.63
C ALA A 8 4.84 -7.09 31.86
N LEU A 9 5.16 -5.99 32.55
CA LEU A 9 5.45 -4.70 31.91
C LEU A 9 6.68 -4.76 31.00
N MET A 10 7.75 -5.42 31.43
CA MET A 10 8.98 -5.56 30.65
C MET A 10 8.76 -6.42 29.39
N VAL A 11 7.98 -7.50 29.50
CA VAL A 11 7.62 -8.34 28.34
C VAL A 11 6.73 -7.57 27.37
N GLY A 12 5.74 -6.82 27.87
CA GLY A 12 4.88 -5.98 27.05
C GLY A 12 5.66 -4.93 26.26
N ALA A 13 6.62 -4.25 26.91
CA ALA A 13 7.49 -3.26 26.26
C ALA A 13 8.36 -3.90 25.16
N LEU A 14 8.83 -5.13 25.36
CA LEU A 14 9.65 -5.84 24.37
C LEU A 14 8.84 -6.24 23.13
N VAL A 15 7.57 -6.65 23.30
CA VAL A 15 6.68 -7.03 22.19
C VAL A 15 6.32 -5.82 21.33
N VAL A 16 6.14 -4.63 21.92
CA VAL A 16 5.90 -3.39 21.16
C VAL A 16 7.17 -2.97 20.39
N GLY A 17 8.36 -3.20 20.94
CA GLY A 17 9.63 -2.92 20.25
C GLY A 17 9.92 -3.84 19.05
N LEU A 18 9.30 -5.02 19.00
CA LEU A 18 9.40 -5.97 17.89
C LEU A 18 8.28 -5.80 16.84
N ALA A 19 7.31 -4.92 17.08
CA ALA A 19 6.30 -4.59 16.10
C ALA A 19 6.98 -3.87 14.92
N THR A 20 7.20 -4.60 13.83
CA THR A 20 7.64 -4.01 12.59
C THR A 20 6.55 -3.07 12.09
N SER A 21 6.93 -1.85 11.71
CA SER A 21 6.00 -0.93 11.07
C SER A 21 5.46 -1.61 9.80
N ALA A 22 4.14 -1.72 9.66
CA ALA A 22 3.55 -2.09 8.40
C ALA A 22 3.92 -1.02 7.36
N SER A 23 4.96 -1.28 6.59
CA SER A 23 5.41 -0.38 5.53
C SER A 23 4.52 -0.63 4.31
N ALA A 24 3.50 0.20 4.14
CA ALA A 24 2.80 0.29 2.86
C ALA A 24 3.73 0.99 1.87
N LYS A 25 4.46 0.20 1.09
CA LYS A 25 5.42 0.71 0.11
C LYS A 25 4.69 1.06 -1.19
N THR A 26 4.18 2.29 -1.33
CA THR A 26 3.80 2.82 -2.65
C THR A 26 5.08 3.19 -3.41
N THR A 27 5.77 2.20 -3.98
CA THR A 27 7.16 2.35 -4.47
C THR A 27 7.34 3.37 -5.59
N LYS A 28 6.29 3.98 -6.13
CA LYS A 28 6.46 4.84 -7.29
C LYS A 28 5.51 6.02 -7.19
N SER A 29 6.08 7.23 -7.25
CA SER A 29 5.39 8.42 -7.74
C SER A 29 4.92 8.26 -9.19
N VAL A 30 4.97 7.06 -9.78
CA VAL A 30 4.72 6.80 -11.19
C VAL A 30 3.93 5.50 -11.34
N LEU A 31 2.74 5.57 -11.92
CA LEU A 31 1.81 4.47 -12.08
C LEU A 31 1.50 4.26 -13.57
N TYR A 32 1.00 3.08 -13.92
CA TYR A 32 0.42 2.85 -15.24
C TYR A 32 -1.06 3.23 -15.24
N HIS A 33 -1.49 3.96 -16.28
CA HIS A 33 -2.85 4.40 -16.47
C HIS A 33 -3.12 4.58 -17.98
N ASP A 34 -4.17 3.93 -18.49
CA ASP A 34 -4.68 4.08 -19.87
C ASP A 34 -3.62 4.07 -20.97
N GLY A 35 -2.74 3.05 -20.97
CA GLY A 35 -1.68 2.95 -21.99
C GLY A 35 -0.39 3.70 -21.63
N GLY A 36 -0.45 4.61 -20.66
CA GLY A 36 0.62 5.53 -20.32
C GLY A 36 1.17 5.37 -18.92
N ILE A 37 2.23 6.14 -18.66
CA ILE A 37 2.85 6.28 -17.34
C ILE A 37 2.49 7.66 -16.80
N VAL A 38 1.83 7.70 -15.65
CA VAL A 38 1.37 8.92 -14.99
C VAL A 38 2.09 9.13 -13.67
N ARG A 39 2.38 10.38 -13.33
CA ARG A 39 3.01 10.72 -12.06
C ARG A 39 1.94 11.03 -11.02
N THR A 40 2.02 10.38 -9.86
CA THR A 40 1.06 10.56 -8.76
C THR A 40 1.74 11.07 -7.50
N VAL A 41 0.94 11.64 -6.61
CA VAL A 41 1.38 12.04 -5.28
C VAL A 41 1.19 10.85 -4.34
N VAL A 42 2.18 10.61 -3.47
CA VAL A 42 2.06 9.60 -2.42
C VAL A 42 1.13 10.14 -1.35
N ASN A 43 0.13 9.35 -0.97
CA ASN A 43 -0.76 9.76 0.11
C ASN A 43 0.02 9.94 1.41
N PRO A 44 -0.08 11.10 2.08
CA PRO A 44 0.68 11.39 3.29
C PRO A 44 0.21 10.58 4.51
N ALA A 45 -0.98 9.97 4.43
CA ALA A 45 -1.56 9.15 5.49
C ALA A 45 -2.13 7.84 4.91
N PRO A 46 -2.01 6.71 5.63
CA PRO A 46 -2.69 5.47 5.27
C PRO A 46 -4.22 5.65 5.27
N LEU A 47 -4.91 5.00 4.34
CA LEU A 47 -6.36 4.83 4.36
C LEU A 47 -6.69 3.34 4.60
N PRO A 48 -6.69 2.85 5.85
CA PRO A 48 -7.05 1.47 6.14
C PRO A 48 -8.50 1.23 5.72
N HIS A 49 -8.72 0.26 4.83
CA HIS A 49 -10.05 -0.07 4.28
C HIS A 49 -10.77 1.09 3.56
N GLY A 50 -10.03 2.13 3.16
CA GLY A 50 -10.58 3.30 2.48
C GLY A 50 -10.18 3.41 1.03
N GLY A 51 -10.62 4.50 0.41
CA GLY A 51 -10.29 4.87 -0.95
C GLY A 51 -11.43 4.68 -1.94
N THR A 52 -11.42 5.52 -2.97
CA THR A 52 -12.36 5.53 -4.09
C THR A 52 -11.63 5.40 -5.43
N ASP A 53 -10.34 5.73 -5.46
CA ASP A 53 -9.52 5.70 -6.66
C ASP A 53 -8.97 4.27 -6.85
N PRO A 54 -9.38 3.51 -7.87
CA PRO A 54 -8.99 2.11 -8.00
C PRO A 54 -7.48 1.96 -8.22
N PHE A 55 -6.81 1.17 -7.37
CA PHE A 55 -5.39 0.88 -7.48
C PHE A 55 -5.14 -0.62 -7.39
N TYR A 56 -4.29 -1.15 -8.27
CA TYR A 56 -3.95 -2.57 -8.33
C TYR A 56 -2.43 -2.78 -8.20
N SER A 57 -2.04 -3.46 -7.12
CA SER A 57 -0.66 -3.86 -6.85
C SER A 57 -0.44 -5.29 -7.31
N VAL A 58 0.39 -5.46 -8.35
CA VAL A 58 0.69 -6.78 -8.93
C VAL A 58 1.76 -7.48 -8.10
N THR A 59 1.53 -8.74 -7.73
CA THR A 59 2.44 -9.52 -6.87
C THR A 59 3.38 -10.44 -7.63
N ASN A 60 2.99 -10.91 -8.82
CA ASN A 60 3.78 -11.79 -9.70
C ASN A 60 4.16 -11.11 -11.02
N GLY A 61 4.29 -9.79 -11.01
CA GLY A 61 4.70 -9.02 -12.17
C GLY A 61 6.17 -9.24 -12.52
N VAL A 62 6.54 -8.86 -13.74
CA VAL A 62 7.95 -8.80 -14.14
C VAL A 62 8.72 -7.76 -13.32
N GLY A 63 10.05 -7.85 -13.31
CA GLY A 63 10.90 -6.87 -12.64
C GLY A 63 10.61 -5.44 -13.13
N GLY A 64 10.27 -4.54 -12.21
CA GLY A 64 9.95 -3.15 -12.54
C GLY A 64 8.48 -2.87 -12.86
N GLN A 65 7.60 -3.87 -12.76
CA GLN A 65 6.15 -3.71 -12.89
C GLN A 65 5.65 -2.50 -12.05
N LEU A 66 4.94 -1.59 -12.70
CA LEU A 66 4.28 -0.46 -12.05
C LEU A 66 2.94 -0.92 -11.47
N GLY A 67 2.49 -0.23 -10.42
CA GLY A 67 1.10 -0.32 -9.99
C GLY A 67 0.18 0.26 -11.07
N ILE A 68 -1.01 -0.31 -11.19
CA ILE A 68 -2.01 0.09 -12.19
C ILE A 68 -3.08 0.91 -11.48
N THR A 69 -3.45 2.05 -12.05
CA THR A 69 -4.53 2.89 -11.53
C THR A 69 -5.67 3.06 -12.53
N GLY A 70 -6.90 3.00 -12.03
CA GLY A 70 -8.11 3.24 -12.82
C GLY A 70 -8.42 4.74 -13.00
N VAL A 71 -7.84 5.61 -12.17
CA VAL A 71 -7.97 7.07 -12.28
C VAL A 71 -6.62 7.74 -11.98
N ALA A 72 -6.34 8.85 -12.64
CA ALA A 72 -5.08 9.59 -12.55
C ALA A 72 -5.29 11.11 -12.49
N PRO A 73 -4.27 11.88 -12.06
CA PRO A 73 -4.33 13.33 -12.12
C PRO A 73 -4.67 13.82 -13.54
N GLY A 74 -5.77 14.57 -13.65
CA GLY A 74 -6.33 15.03 -14.93
C GLY A 74 -7.69 14.40 -15.23
N ASP A 75 -7.99 13.24 -14.65
CA ASP A 75 -9.29 12.61 -14.79
C ASP A 75 -10.32 13.31 -13.91
N GLY A 76 -11.52 13.51 -14.46
CA GLY A 76 -12.65 14.06 -13.71
C GLY A 76 -12.93 13.36 -12.37
N PRO A 77 -12.94 12.01 -12.30
CA PRO A 77 -13.17 11.27 -11.06
C PRO A 77 -11.93 11.07 -10.17
N TYR A 78 -10.82 11.79 -10.36
CA TYR A 78 -9.62 11.60 -9.53
C TYR A 78 -9.76 12.27 -8.16
N HIS A 79 -9.65 11.51 -7.07
CA HIS A 79 -9.80 12.01 -5.69
C HIS A 79 -8.46 12.23 -4.98
N GLY A 80 -7.42 12.61 -5.72
CA GLY A 80 -6.13 12.97 -5.14
C GLY A 80 -5.29 11.76 -4.70
N GLY A 81 -5.61 10.55 -5.17
CA GLY A 81 -4.89 9.35 -4.79
C GLY A 81 -5.45 8.74 -3.51
N ALA A 82 -6.75 8.89 -3.26
CA ALA A 82 -7.47 8.15 -2.24
C ALA A 82 -7.59 6.68 -2.68
N TRP A 83 -6.46 5.98 -2.70
CA TRP A 83 -6.30 4.68 -3.35
C TRP A 83 -7.12 3.59 -2.66
N ALA A 84 -8.06 3.00 -3.39
CA ALA A 84 -8.65 1.71 -3.08
C ALA A 84 -7.69 0.61 -3.54
N VAL A 85 -6.79 0.19 -2.64
CA VAL A 85 -5.70 -0.74 -2.94
C VAL A 85 -6.22 -2.18 -3.04
N ASN A 86 -6.00 -2.80 -4.19
CA ASN A 86 -6.27 -4.20 -4.46
C ASN A 86 -4.96 -4.92 -4.76
N THR A 87 -4.71 -6.04 -4.07
CA THR A 87 -3.56 -6.90 -4.38
C THR A 87 -3.99 -7.92 -5.43
N VAL A 88 -3.28 -7.98 -6.55
CA VAL A 88 -3.63 -8.85 -7.67
C VAL A 88 -2.47 -9.74 -8.09
N THR A 89 -2.82 -10.88 -8.68
CA THR A 89 -1.90 -11.87 -9.20
C THR A 89 -2.42 -12.28 -10.57
N PHE A 90 -1.57 -12.22 -11.60
CA PHE A 90 -1.93 -12.75 -12.91
C PHE A 90 -2.03 -14.27 -12.87
N ASN A 91 -2.98 -14.82 -13.61
CA ASN A 91 -3.07 -16.26 -13.81
C ASN A 91 -1.83 -16.78 -14.54
N GLU A 92 -1.47 -18.04 -14.31
CA GLU A 92 -0.37 -18.67 -15.03
C GLU A 92 -0.61 -18.65 -16.54
N GLY A 93 0.44 -18.38 -17.31
CA GLY A 93 0.40 -18.35 -18.78
C GLY A 93 -0.19 -17.07 -19.39
N VAL A 94 -0.58 -16.08 -18.58
CA VAL A 94 -1.00 -14.75 -19.06
C VAL A 94 0.19 -13.79 -18.99
N THR A 95 0.59 -13.24 -20.14
CA THR A 95 1.68 -12.25 -20.28
C THR A 95 1.17 -10.98 -20.94
#